data_AF-A0AAX2GYK1-F1
#
_entry.id   AF-A0AAX2GYK1-F1
#
_cell.length_a   1.000
_cell.length_b   1.000
_cell.length_c   1.000
_cell.angle_alpha   90.00
_cell.angle_beta   90.00
_cell.angle_gamma   90.00
#
_symmetry.space_group_name_H-M   'P 1'
#
loop_
_entity.id
_entity.type
_entity.pdbx_description
1 polymer ?
#
loop_
_entity_poly.entity_id
_entity_poly.type
_entity_poly.pdbx_seq_one_letter_code
_entity_poly.pdbx_strand_id
1 'polypeptide(L)'
;MHSKRSTWNVGNYTLCIMNYTSPKGFYVCPRLVPFREGGITLYPFVFVTHEKYLHDPYLINHERIHLAQQRELLVLPFYIWYLLALLINYCKYRNWYTAYRYILFEREAYNNDSNLNYLKTRKWYAYLRKRK
;
A
#
# COMPACT_ATOMS: atom_id res chain seq x y z
N MET A 1 18.20 4.68 -27.77
CA MET A 1 18.65 4.32 -26.41
C MET A 1 17.96 3.04 -25.97
N HIS A 2 18.70 1.92 -25.94
CA HIS A 2 18.17 0.61 -25.57
C HIS A 2 18.00 0.52 -24.04
N SER A 3 16.76 0.34 -23.59
CA SER A 3 16.42 -0.03 -22.22
C SER A 3 17.06 -1.39 -21.89
N LYS A 4 18.03 -1.42 -20.96
CA LYS A 4 18.57 -2.67 -20.45
C LYS A 4 17.56 -3.27 -19.47
N ARG A 5 16.74 -4.17 -19.98
CA ARG A 5 15.85 -5.06 -19.22
C ARG A 5 16.70 -6.16 -18.58
N SER A 6 16.84 -6.19 -17.26
CA SER A 6 17.40 -7.36 -16.55
C SER A 6 16.25 -8.26 -16.09
N THR A 7 15.64 -8.98 -17.04
CA THR A 7 14.73 -10.08 -16.73
C THR A 7 15.54 -11.34 -16.46
N TRP A 8 15.58 -11.80 -15.21
CA TRP A 8 15.98 -13.17 -14.92
C TRP A 8 14.77 -14.08 -15.18
N ASN A 9 14.71 -14.66 -16.38
CA ASN A 9 13.72 -15.68 -16.71
C ASN A 9 14.16 -17.01 -16.08
N VAL A 10 13.62 -17.30 -14.91
CA VAL A 10 13.56 -18.67 -14.37
C VAL A 10 12.11 -19.09 -14.56
N GLY A 11 11.86 -20.08 -15.44
CA GLY A 11 10.57 -20.32 -16.13
C GLY A 11 9.31 -20.26 -15.26
N ASN A 12 8.17 -19.85 -15.84
CA ASN A 12 6.82 -19.82 -15.22
C ASN A 12 6.65 -19.10 -13.86
N TYR A 13 7.69 -18.46 -13.31
CA TYR A 13 7.62 -17.70 -12.08
C TYR A 13 7.79 -16.22 -12.40
N THR A 14 6.74 -15.41 -12.22
CA THR A 14 6.84 -13.95 -12.27
C THR A 14 7.62 -13.47 -11.05
N LEU A 15 8.94 -13.43 -11.20
CA LEU A 15 9.90 -12.89 -10.24
C LEU A 15 9.61 -11.42 -9.99
N CYS A 16 9.90 -10.90 -8.79
CA CYS A 16 9.73 -9.49 -8.50
C CYS A 16 10.53 -8.64 -9.51
N ILE A 17 9.87 -7.83 -10.33
CA ILE A 17 10.56 -7.08 -11.39
C ILE A 17 11.02 -5.74 -10.82
N MET A 18 12.33 -5.51 -10.85
CA MET A 18 12.96 -4.22 -10.59
C MET A 18 13.27 -3.55 -11.93
N ASN A 19 12.40 -2.65 -12.39
CA ASN A 19 12.64 -1.87 -13.60
C ASN A 19 13.21 -0.49 -13.23
N TYR A 20 14.07 0.07 -14.08
CA TYR A 20 14.61 1.44 -13.90
C TYR A 20 13.51 2.53 -13.92
N THR A 21 12.34 2.19 -14.44
CA THR A 21 11.14 3.05 -14.49
C THR A 21 10.32 3.04 -13.20
N SER A 22 10.62 2.15 -12.25
CA SER A 22 9.92 2.07 -10.98
C SER A 22 10.31 3.24 -10.06
N PRO A 23 9.35 3.88 -9.37
CA PRO A 23 9.66 4.82 -8.30
C PRO A 23 10.55 4.14 -7.24
N LYS A 24 11.49 4.89 -6.65
CA LYS A 24 12.37 4.35 -5.60
C LYS A 24 11.54 3.71 -4.47
N GLY A 25 11.83 2.45 -4.16
CA GLY A 25 11.15 1.68 -3.11
C GLY A 25 9.89 0.93 -3.55
N PHE A 26 9.49 1.00 -4.83
CA PHE A 26 8.36 0.25 -5.39
C PHE A 26 8.84 -0.96 -6.20
N TYR A 27 8.20 -2.10 -5.99
CA TYR A 27 8.53 -3.38 -6.61
C TYR A 27 7.27 -4.05 -7.16
N VAL A 28 7.38 -4.73 -8.29
CA VAL A 28 6.23 -5.45 -8.88
C VAL A 28 6.28 -6.90 -8.45
N CYS A 29 5.35 -7.34 -7.62
CA CYS A 29 5.32 -8.68 -7.02
C CYS A 29 3.87 -9.21 -6.94
N PRO A 30 3.30 -9.76 -8.03
CA PRO A 30 1.92 -10.23 -8.04
C PRO A 30 1.63 -11.33 -7.00
N ARG A 31 2.63 -12.17 -6.70
CA ARG A 31 2.49 -13.29 -5.76
C ARG A 31 2.48 -12.87 -4.29
N LEU A 32 3.09 -11.73 -3.97
CA LEU A 32 3.22 -11.24 -2.59
C LEU A 32 1.99 -10.46 -2.13
N VAL A 33 1.14 -10.03 -3.07
CA VAL A 33 -0.12 -9.33 -2.79
C VAL A 33 -1.26 -10.33 -2.92
N PRO A 34 -1.66 -11.03 -1.84
CA PRO A 34 -2.71 -12.06 -1.91
C PRO A 34 -4.12 -11.47 -2.09
N PHE A 35 -4.28 -10.15 -2.01
CA PHE A 35 -5.57 -9.47 -2.09
C PHE A 35 -5.78 -8.82 -3.45
N ARG A 36 -7.06 -8.60 -3.81
CA ARG A 36 -7.48 -7.87 -5.02
C ARG A 36 -7.10 -6.37 -5.02
N GLU A 37 -6.40 -5.91 -3.99
CA GLU A 37 -5.91 -4.54 -3.86
C GLU A 37 -4.72 -4.31 -4.81
N GLY A 38 -4.52 -3.07 -5.26
CA GLY A 38 -3.50 -2.73 -6.26
C GLY A 38 -2.05 -2.91 -5.78
N GLY A 39 -1.83 -2.85 -4.47
CA GLY A 39 -0.53 -2.98 -3.82
C GLY A 39 -0.61 -3.29 -2.33
N ILE A 40 0.57 -3.45 -1.73
CA ILE A 40 0.78 -3.60 -0.29
C ILE A 40 2.05 -2.85 0.11
N THR A 41 1.95 -2.11 1.22
CA THR A 41 3.10 -1.43 1.81
C THR A 41 3.70 -2.24 2.96
N LEU A 42 4.96 -2.62 2.82
CA LEU A 42 5.77 -3.27 3.84
C LEU A 42 7.03 -2.45 4.12
N TYR A 43 6.98 -1.55 5.11
CA TYR A 43 8.06 -0.59 5.38
C TYR A 43 9.46 -1.24 5.33
N PRO A 44 10.41 -0.68 4.57
CA PRO A 44 10.35 0.58 3.80
C PRO A 44 9.92 0.41 2.32
N PHE A 45 9.43 -0.76 1.95
CA PHE A 45 9.17 -1.17 0.58
C PHE A 45 7.67 -1.19 0.25
N VAL A 46 7.34 -0.97 -1.01
CA VAL A 46 5.98 -1.07 -1.53
C VAL A 46 5.97 -2.11 -2.65
N PHE A 47 5.02 -3.03 -2.60
CA PHE A 47 4.85 -4.07 -3.59
C PHE A 47 3.53 -3.85 -4.33
N VAL A 48 3.57 -3.74 -5.65
CA VAL A 48 2.38 -3.63 -6.49
C VAL A 48 2.15 -4.90 -7.29
N THR A 49 0.91 -5.17 -7.64
CA THR A 49 0.55 -6.40 -8.37
C THR A 49 0.97 -6.36 -9.83
N HIS A 50 0.90 -5.22 -10.50
CA HIS A 50 1.09 -5.08 -11.95
C HIS A 50 1.92 -3.83 -12.27
N GLU A 51 2.67 -3.85 -13.37
CA GLU A 51 3.49 -2.70 -13.79
C GLU A 51 2.69 -1.42 -14.01
N LYS A 52 1.44 -1.52 -14.49
CA LYS A 52 0.56 -0.36 -14.69
C LYS A 52 0.37 0.48 -13.43
N TYR A 53 0.44 -0.15 -12.26
CA TYR A 53 0.27 0.49 -10.96
C TYR A 53 1.49 1.32 -10.52
N LEU A 54 2.66 1.07 -11.12
CA LEU A 54 3.84 1.94 -10.94
C LEU A 54 3.69 3.30 -11.63
N HIS A 55 2.69 3.46 -12.49
CA HIS A 55 2.41 4.70 -13.20
C HIS A 55 1.11 5.36 -12.72
N ASP A 56 0.41 4.74 -11.77
CA ASP A 56 -0.80 5.29 -11.18
C ASP A 56 -0.42 6.23 -10.01
N PRO A 57 -0.55 7.56 -10.18
CA PRO A 57 -0.15 8.51 -9.15
C PRO A 57 -1.03 8.41 -7.89
N TYR A 58 -2.27 7.95 -8.01
CA TYR A 58 -3.20 7.84 -6.89
C TYR A 58 -2.87 6.64 -6.01
N LEU A 59 -2.63 5.48 -6.63
CA LEU A 59 -2.18 4.30 -5.90
C LEU A 59 -0.81 4.52 -5.26
N ILE A 60 0.13 5.14 -5.98
CA ILE A 60 1.44 5.49 -5.40
C ILE A 60 1.27 6.41 -4.18
N ASN A 61 0.37 7.40 -4.26
CA ASN A 61 0.11 8.29 -3.14
C ASN A 61 -0.53 7.53 -1.97
N HIS A 62 -1.48 6.64 -2.24
CA HIS A 62 -2.11 5.75 -1.27
C HIS A 62 -1.07 4.93 -0.49
N GLU A 63 -0.18 4.23 -1.19
CA GLU A 63 0.88 3.42 -0.56
C GLU A 63 1.89 4.28 0.21
N ARG A 64 2.18 5.51 -0.26
CA ARG A 64 3.03 6.44 0.48
C ARG A 64 2.37 6.93 1.78
N ILE A 65 1.04 7.05 1.83
CA ILE A 65 0.31 7.36 3.06
C ILE A 65 0.51 6.21 4.06
N HIS A 66 0.45 4.95 3.61
CA HIS A 66 0.75 3.80 4.48
C HIS A 66 2.19 3.80 5.00
N LEU A 67 3.18 4.15 4.16
CA LEU A 67 4.57 4.31 4.64
C LEU A 67 4.67 5.36 5.75
N ALA A 68 3.95 6.47 5.62
CA ALA A 68 3.92 7.53 6.63
C ALA A 68 3.23 7.06 7.93
N GLN A 69 2.10 6.35 7.82
CA GLN A 69 1.40 5.75 8.96
C GLN A 69 2.27 4.71 9.70
N GLN A 70 2.94 3.83 8.95
CA GLN A 70 3.85 2.82 9.49
C GLN A 70 5.00 3.47 10.25
N ARG A 71 5.58 4.55 9.70
CA ARG A 71 6.63 5.32 10.40
C ARG A 71 6.11 6.00 11.67
N GLU A 72 4.88 6.53 11.65
CA GLU A 72 4.26 7.18 12.83
C GLU A 72 3.97 6.21 13.97
N LEU A 73 3.55 4.99 13.66
CA LEU A 73 3.21 3.97 14.65
C LEU A 73 4.33 2.94 14.88
N LEU A 74 5.59 3.32 14.63
CA LEU A 74 6.79 2.51 14.90
C LEU A 74 6.85 1.13 14.21
N VAL A 75 6.25 0.99 13.02
CA VAL A 75 6.24 -0.20 12.14
C VAL A 75 5.64 -1.46 12.79
N LEU A 76 6.21 -1.99 13.86
CA LEU A 76 5.71 -3.19 14.55
C LEU A 76 4.32 -2.96 15.19
N PRO A 77 4.08 -1.89 15.97
CA PRO A 77 2.74 -1.62 16.49
C PRO A 77 1.71 -1.36 15.39
N PHE A 78 2.13 -0.82 14.23
CA PHE A 78 1.24 -0.64 13.07
C PHE A 78 0.63 -1.97 12.64
N TYR A 79 1.44 -3.01 12.42
CA TYR A 79 0.94 -4.30 11.95
C TYR A 79 0.02 -4.98 12.97
N ILE A 80 0.35 -4.89 14.27
CA ILE A 80 -0.49 -5.43 15.34
C ILE A 80 -1.84 -4.72 15.36
N TRP A 81 -1.85 -3.39 15.34
CA TRP A 81 -3.09 -2.60 15.36
C TRP A 81 -3.92 -2.84 14.11
N TYR A 82 -3.27 -2.93 12.94
CA TYR A 82 -3.93 -3.21 11.67
C TYR A 82 -4.64 -4.56 11.70
N LEU A 83 -3.95 -5.61 12.14
CA LEU A 83 -4.52 -6.95 12.24
C LEU A 83 -5.68 -7.01 13.24
N LEU A 84 -5.53 -6.38 14.42
CA LEU A 84 -6.61 -6.31 15.40
C LEU A 84 -7.84 -5.57 14.84
N ALA A 85 -7.64 -4.43 14.19
CA ALA A 85 -8.73 -3.67 13.57
C ALA A 85 -9.43 -4.50 12.48
N LEU A 86 -8.67 -5.22 11.65
CA LEU A 86 -9.21 -6.11 10.64
C LEU A 86 -10.03 -7.24 11.26
N LEU A 87 -9.53 -7.91 12.31
CA LEU A 87 -10.24 -9.00 12.98
C LEU A 87 -11.52 -8.53 13.65
N ILE A 88 -11.49 -7.40 14.37
CA ILE A 88 -12.67 -6.80 15.00
C ILE A 88 -13.73 -6.46 13.95
N ASN A 89 -13.31 -5.78 12.87
CA ASN A 89 -14.22 -5.43 11.77
C ASN A 89 -14.73 -6.67 11.04
N TYR A 90 -13.91 -7.70 10.85
CA TYR A 90 -14.32 -8.94 10.21
C TYR A 90 -15.38 -9.66 11.05
N CYS A 91 -15.20 -9.77 12.37
CA CYS A 91 -16.22 -10.32 13.26
C CYS A 91 -17.53 -9.54 13.20
N LYS A 92 -17.46 -8.21 13.03
CA LYS A 92 -18.63 -7.33 12.94
C LYS A 92 -19.37 -7.39 11.60
N TYR A 93 -18.65 -7.32 10.50
CA TYR A 93 -19.22 -7.17 9.15
C TYR A 93 -19.33 -8.50 8.38
N ARG A 94 -18.59 -9.55 8.80
CA ARG A 94 -18.50 -10.86 8.13
C ARG A 94 -18.17 -10.81 6.64
N ASN A 95 -17.55 -9.71 6.20
CA ASN A 95 -17.13 -9.50 4.82
C ASN A 95 -15.73 -8.88 4.84
N TRP A 96 -14.77 -9.56 4.21
CA TRP A 96 -13.36 -9.13 4.15
C TRP A 96 -13.18 -7.74 3.56
N TYR A 97 -13.86 -7.45 2.44
CA TYR A 97 -13.75 -6.16 1.76
C TYR A 97 -14.30 -5.02 2.61
N THR A 98 -15.48 -5.22 3.21
CA THR A 98 -16.06 -4.22 4.13
C THR A 98 -15.18 -4.05 5.36
N ALA A 99 -14.69 -5.14 5.94
CA ALA A 99 -13.86 -5.08 7.14
C ALA A 99 -12.56 -4.29 6.90
N TYR A 100 -11.93 -4.54 5.76
CA TYR A 100 -10.75 -3.82 5.27
C TYR A 100 -11.04 -2.33 5.11
N ARG A 101 -12.08 -1.95 4.34
CA ARG A 101 -12.41 -0.54 4.08
C ARG A 101 -12.80 0.26 5.32
N TYR A 102 -13.19 -0.40 6.40
CA TYR A 102 -13.54 0.25 7.67
C TYR A 102 -12.34 0.50 8.59
N ILE A 103 -11.16 -0.03 8.28
CA ILE A 103 -9.94 0.25 9.02
C ILE A 103 -9.62 1.74 8.91
N LEU A 104 -9.26 2.39 10.04
CA LEU A 104 -9.01 3.83 10.08
C LEU A 104 -7.88 4.26 9.14
N PHE A 105 -6.84 3.44 9.04
CA PHE A 105 -5.70 3.68 8.15
C PHE A 105 -6.11 3.66 6.68
N GLU A 106 -6.88 2.66 6.28
CA GLU A 106 -7.45 2.55 4.93
C GLU A 106 -8.34 3.74 4.61
N ARG A 107 -9.22 4.12 5.55
CA ARG A 107 -10.09 5.29 5.37
C ARG A 107 -9.29 6.57 5.18
N GLU A 108 -8.19 6.77 5.91
CA GLU A 108 -7.32 7.92 5.70
C GLU A 108 -6.68 7.88 4.31
N ALA A 109 -6.15 6.74 3.89
CA ALA A 109 -5.49 6.58 2.60
C ALA A 109 -6.46 6.81 1.44
N TYR A 110 -7.61 6.13 1.42
CA TYR A 110 -8.65 6.30 0.40
C TYR A 110 -9.25 7.71 0.34
N ASN A 111 -9.35 8.40 1.47
CA ASN A 111 -9.90 9.76 1.47
C ASN A 111 -8.93 10.81 0.93
N ASN A 112 -7.63 10.50 0.83
CA ASN A 112 -6.60 11.45 0.44
C ASN A 112 -5.71 10.96 -0.71
N ASP A 113 -5.98 9.80 -1.30
CA ASP A 113 -5.24 9.24 -2.44
C ASP A 113 -5.24 10.17 -3.66
N SER A 114 -6.36 10.85 -3.91
CA SER A 114 -6.54 11.89 -4.93
C SER A 114 -5.76 13.18 -4.65
N ASN A 115 -5.41 13.44 -3.38
CA ASN A 115 -4.66 14.62 -2.99
C ASN A 115 -3.15 14.32 -2.94
N LEU A 116 -2.48 14.53 -4.08
CA LEU A 116 -1.03 14.28 -4.22
C LEU A 116 -0.15 15.16 -3.32
N ASN A 117 -0.69 16.26 -2.78
CA ASN A 117 0.00 17.13 -1.82
C ASN A 117 -0.30 16.78 -0.36
N TYR A 118 -1.13 15.76 -0.11
CA TYR A 118 -1.55 15.39 1.24
C TYR A 118 -0.37 15.07 2.15
N LEU A 119 0.61 14.32 1.67
CA LEU A 119 1.80 13.94 2.44
C LEU A 119 2.58 15.13 3.00
N LYS A 120 2.56 16.30 2.32
CA LYS A 120 3.24 17.52 2.78
C LYS A 120 2.49 18.22 3.93
N THR A 121 1.17 18.08 3.96
CA THR A 121 0.27 18.76 4.90
C THR A 121 -0.31 17.82 5.96
N ARG A 122 0.00 16.53 5.86
CA ARG A 122 -0.48 15.48 6.74
C ARG A 122 0.01 15.72 8.17
N LYS A 123 -0.94 15.73 9.11
CA LYS A 123 -0.68 15.84 10.54
C LYS A 123 -0.44 14.45 11.14
N TRP A 124 0.30 14.40 12.23
CA TRP A 124 0.49 13.17 13.00
C TRP A 124 -0.87 12.64 13.48
N TYR A 125 -1.05 11.33 13.44
CA TYR A 125 -2.28 10.65 13.87
C TYR A 125 -3.55 11.08 13.13
N ALA A 126 -3.40 11.56 11.89
CA ALA A 126 -4.54 12.03 11.09
C ALA A 126 -5.60 10.93 10.82
N TYR A 127 -5.24 9.65 10.86
CA TYR A 127 -6.18 8.52 10.80
C TYR A 127 -7.21 8.50 11.94
N LEU A 128 -6.91 9.08 13.10
CA LEU A 128 -7.86 9.16 14.22
C LEU A 128 -8.92 10.25 14.04
N ARG A 129 -8.69 11.20 13.12
CA ARG A 129 -9.61 12.32 12.92
C ARG A 129 -10.85 11.81 12.17
N LYS A 130 -11.95 11.65 12.91
CA LYS A 130 -13.29 11.50 12.31
C LYS A 130 -13.60 12.78 11.53
N ARG A 131 -13.53 12.70 10.20
CA ARG A 131 -14.26 13.68 9.37
C ARG A 131 -15.73 13.25 9.41
N LYS A 132 -16.55 14.12 10.01
CA LYS A 132 -18.01 14.03 10.00
C LYS A 132 -18.51 14.06 8.57
#